data_AF-A0A8J7DZL0-F1
#
_entry.id   AF-A0A8J7DZL0-F1
#
_cell.length_a   1.000
_cell.length_b   1.000
_cell.length_c   1.000
_cell.angle_alpha   90.00
_cell.angle_beta   90.00
_cell.angle_gamma   90.00
#
_symmetry.space_group_name_H-M   'P 1'
#
loop_
_entity.id
_entity.type
_entity.pdbx_description
1 polymer ?
#
loop_
_entity_poly.entity_id
_entity_poly.type
_entity_poly.pdbx_seq_one_letter_code
_entity_poly.pdbx_strand_id
1 'polypeptide(L)'
;MIKKNTYSKITFVLIFILSIFFFDVKKEDLKSNTDFKKSVTQAKILSKASQQSKQSENNDWKTQTVQSEQVKAIFSYNYKGKLFCYRESSLKILRSEKIYINESPEQVLSKKWMGVSDCNFRYGGLDIQDLDGDREPEIILNLHTGGNKCCYLSLIYGYNVEQDRYDAISHFFAQSLFQKEDIDRDGILEFNGFDDSTSNFFGFFTSTFPKQIWQYRQGKMHLSNQCFPQEISNVAESLWQKYLELRSKKLVKQGDSEEELEEWGISDTYVTVILAAYLANKYSLNQGEDGWQQLREFYHWRDREEFFGILQNFLEKRGYMPQTHPQKIDMPSDMTEINVSGGVFPGNKKRYLLKSFRGKHLVIQLKDLEQGVVDIAVRAPDGQLIGTINRSQPSWQKKLIDTGKYELEVFSPSGAGYVMGLQVF
;
A
#
# COMPACT_ATOMS: atom_id res chain seq x y z
N MET A 1 -48.20 8.30 19.96
CA MET A 1 -48.36 9.48 19.08
C MET A 1 -47.25 9.45 18.06
N ILE A 2 -47.65 9.44 16.79
CA ILE A 2 -46.81 9.26 15.60
C ILE A 2 -46.27 10.63 15.17
N LYS A 3 -44.96 10.75 14.92
CA LYS A 3 -44.43 11.61 13.84
C LYS A 3 -43.28 10.90 13.15
N LYS A 4 -43.57 10.47 11.92
CA LYS A 4 -42.68 9.95 10.87
C LYS A 4 -42.74 10.95 9.70
N ASN A 5 -41.69 10.93 8.88
CA ASN A 5 -41.55 11.49 7.52
C ASN A 5 -41.34 13.02 7.45
N THR A 6 -40.58 13.61 6.51
CA THR A 6 -40.23 13.17 5.14
C THR A 6 -39.09 14.04 4.60
N TYR A 7 -38.05 13.47 3.97
CA TYR A 7 -37.30 14.13 2.90
C TYR A 7 -36.90 13.07 1.87
N SER A 8 -37.60 13.06 0.74
CA SER A 8 -37.32 12.21 -0.41
C SER A 8 -37.74 12.95 -1.69
N LYS A 9 -36.74 13.15 -2.56
CA LYS A 9 -36.81 13.24 -4.04
C LYS A 9 -37.53 14.46 -4.65
N ILE A 10 -37.07 14.82 -5.86
CA ILE A 10 -37.46 15.94 -6.74
C ILE A 10 -36.64 17.20 -6.37
N THR A 11 -35.64 17.65 -7.12
CA THR A 11 -35.75 18.15 -8.51
C THR A 11 -34.38 18.09 -9.23
N PHE A 12 -34.12 16.99 -9.95
CA PHE A 12 -33.22 16.97 -11.11
C PHE A 12 -34.14 17.20 -12.31
N VAL A 13 -34.10 18.37 -12.97
CA VAL A 13 -34.68 18.70 -14.31
C VAL A 13 -34.64 20.22 -14.61
N LEU A 14 -34.21 21.09 -13.69
CA LEU A 14 -34.27 22.55 -13.89
C LEU A 14 -32.98 23.20 -14.45
N ILE A 15 -32.25 22.49 -15.34
CA ILE A 15 -31.17 23.08 -16.15
C ILE A 15 -31.28 22.55 -17.59
N PHE A 16 -32.37 22.88 -18.29
CA PHE A 16 -32.42 22.75 -19.76
C PHE A 16 -33.35 23.75 -20.47
N ILE A 17 -33.88 24.76 -19.76
CA ILE A 17 -34.73 25.80 -20.36
C ILE A 17 -34.27 27.16 -19.84
N LEU A 18 -33.10 27.60 -20.29
CA LEU A 18 -32.61 28.97 -20.11
C LEU A 18 -31.61 29.30 -21.21
N SER A 19 -32.03 29.08 -22.45
CA SER A 19 -31.42 29.56 -23.69
C SER A 19 -32.47 29.34 -24.77
N ILE A 20 -32.81 30.38 -25.54
CA ILE A 20 -33.95 30.50 -26.46
C ILE A 20 -35.14 31.20 -25.79
N PHE A 21 -35.11 32.53 -25.75
CA PHE A 21 -36.26 33.41 -26.03
C PHE A 21 -35.76 34.85 -26.07
N PHE A 22 -35.30 35.30 -27.24
CA PHE A 22 -35.41 36.68 -27.71
C PHE A 22 -35.20 36.65 -29.22
N PHE A 23 -36.26 36.30 -29.96
CA PHE A 23 -36.47 36.79 -31.31
C PHE A 23 -37.97 36.96 -31.50
N ASP A 24 -38.35 38.23 -31.53
CA ASP A 24 -39.67 38.74 -31.84
C ASP A 24 -39.93 38.48 -33.33
N VAL A 25 -40.82 37.54 -33.64
CA VAL A 25 -41.26 37.27 -35.02
C VAL A 25 -42.78 37.38 -35.06
N LYS A 26 -43.22 38.39 -35.80
CA LYS A 26 -44.63 38.68 -36.11
C LYS A 26 -45.32 37.46 -36.72
N LYS A 27 -46.54 37.22 -36.25
CA LYS A 27 -47.54 36.32 -36.85
C LYS A 27 -47.89 36.83 -38.26
N GLU A 28 -47.29 36.25 -39.28
CA GLU A 28 -47.85 36.01 -40.61
C GLU A 28 -46.82 35.17 -41.39
N ASP A 29 -47.29 34.28 -42.26
CA ASP A 29 -46.52 33.28 -43.03
C ASP A 29 -46.07 31.98 -42.30
N LEU A 30 -47.05 31.13 -41.95
CA LEU A 30 -46.86 29.67 -41.98
C LEU A 30 -47.42 29.12 -43.28
N LYS A 31 -46.61 29.15 -44.35
CA LYS A 31 -46.85 28.38 -45.57
C LYS A 31 -45.77 27.29 -45.75
N SER A 32 -46.28 26.07 -45.88
CA SER A 32 -45.60 24.84 -46.31
C SER A 32 -44.90 24.00 -45.23
N ASN A 33 -45.43 22.78 -45.05
CA ASN A 33 -44.94 21.70 -44.18
C ASN A 33 -43.60 21.09 -44.67
N THR A 34 -43.00 21.67 -45.71
CA THR A 34 -41.78 21.20 -46.37
C THR A 34 -40.52 21.79 -45.73
N ASP A 35 -40.58 23.03 -45.24
CA ASP A 35 -39.41 23.69 -44.63
C ASP A 35 -39.14 23.19 -43.21
N PHE A 36 -40.17 22.79 -42.47
CA PHE A 36 -40.00 22.17 -41.15
C PHE A 36 -39.25 20.82 -41.24
N LYS A 37 -39.53 20.01 -42.27
CA LYS A 37 -38.83 18.73 -42.48
C LYS A 37 -37.36 18.92 -42.89
N LYS A 38 -37.03 19.95 -43.67
CA LYS A 38 -35.62 20.29 -43.98
C LYS A 38 -34.87 20.75 -42.73
N SER A 39 -35.47 21.62 -41.92
CA SER A 39 -34.87 22.12 -40.66
C SER A 39 -34.63 21.01 -39.63
N VAL A 40 -35.56 20.06 -39.49
CA VAL A 40 -35.40 18.89 -38.59
C VAL A 40 -34.34 17.92 -39.12
N THR A 41 -34.20 17.78 -40.43
CA THR A 41 -33.16 16.92 -41.04
C THR A 41 -31.78 17.55 -40.89
N GLN A 42 -31.66 18.86 -41.07
CA GLN A 42 -30.41 19.59 -40.89
C GLN A 42 -29.99 19.67 -39.42
N ALA A 43 -30.95 19.78 -38.49
CA ALA A 43 -30.71 19.65 -37.06
C ALA A 43 -30.28 18.22 -36.65
N LYS A 44 -30.80 17.17 -37.29
CA LYS A 44 -30.33 15.77 -37.09
C LYS A 44 -28.96 15.50 -37.69
N ILE A 45 -28.60 16.15 -38.80
CA ILE A 45 -27.26 16.04 -39.39
C ILE A 45 -26.24 16.80 -38.54
N LEU A 46 -26.59 18.00 -38.04
CA LEU A 46 -25.75 18.78 -37.13
C LEU A 46 -25.65 18.13 -35.73
N SER A 47 -26.69 17.43 -35.24
CA SER A 47 -26.59 16.67 -34.00
C SER A 47 -25.77 15.39 -34.15
N LYS A 48 -25.84 14.70 -35.30
CA LYS A 48 -24.94 13.58 -35.63
C LYS A 48 -23.49 14.05 -35.86
N ALA A 49 -23.27 15.20 -36.48
CA ALA A 49 -21.94 15.79 -36.63
C ALA A 49 -21.38 16.30 -35.29
N SER A 50 -22.22 16.80 -34.39
CA SER A 50 -21.88 17.20 -33.01
C SER A 50 -21.64 16.00 -32.07
N GLN A 51 -22.32 14.86 -32.31
CA GLN A 51 -22.06 13.60 -31.62
C GLN A 51 -20.82 12.88 -32.17
N GLN A 52 -20.55 12.97 -33.48
CA GLN A 52 -19.30 12.48 -34.08
C GLN A 52 -18.10 13.38 -33.79
N SER A 53 -18.28 14.68 -33.54
CA SER A 53 -17.19 15.59 -33.14
C SER A 53 -16.92 15.65 -31.64
N LYS A 54 -17.76 15.01 -30.80
CA LYS A 54 -17.50 14.81 -29.36
C LYS A 54 -16.86 13.46 -29.01
N GLN A 55 -16.43 12.72 -30.02
CA GLN A 55 -15.71 11.46 -29.85
C GLN A 55 -14.37 11.46 -30.61
N SER A 56 -13.73 12.63 -30.75
CA SER A 56 -12.27 12.64 -30.78
C SER A 56 -11.77 12.50 -29.35
N GLU A 57 -11.81 11.26 -28.83
CA GLU A 57 -10.99 10.91 -27.67
C GLU A 57 -9.54 11.18 -28.09
N ASN A 58 -8.96 12.27 -27.58
CA ASN A 58 -7.53 12.53 -27.74
C ASN A 58 -6.78 11.36 -27.08
N ASN A 59 -6.32 10.41 -27.89
CA ASN A 59 -5.34 9.41 -27.49
C ASN A 59 -4.00 10.13 -27.31
N ASP A 60 -3.76 10.65 -26.12
CA ASP A 60 -2.51 11.32 -25.76
C ASP A 60 -1.50 10.29 -25.27
N TRP A 61 -0.94 9.54 -26.21
CA TRP A 61 0.16 8.64 -25.94
C TRP A 61 1.39 9.43 -25.51
N LYS A 62 1.89 9.12 -24.31
CA LYS A 62 3.19 9.57 -23.83
C LYS A 62 4.17 8.41 -23.91
N THR A 63 5.43 8.75 -24.16
CA THR A 63 6.54 7.81 -24.10
C THR A 63 7.68 8.43 -23.33
N GLN A 64 8.24 7.65 -22.41
CA GLN A 64 9.40 7.99 -21.61
C GLN A 64 10.50 7.01 -21.98
N THR A 65 11.72 7.49 -22.10
CA THR A 65 12.88 6.68 -22.49
C THR A 65 14.05 7.06 -21.63
N VAL A 66 14.69 6.05 -21.06
CA VAL A 66 15.92 6.16 -20.30
C VAL A 66 16.90 5.12 -20.83
N GLN A 67 18.19 5.44 -20.76
CA GLN A 67 19.25 4.57 -21.23
C GLN A 67 20.47 4.76 -20.36
N SER A 68 21.10 3.64 -19.98
CA SER A 68 22.40 3.61 -19.33
C SER A 68 23.20 2.46 -19.94
N GLU A 69 24.39 2.77 -20.46
CA GLU A 69 25.27 1.82 -21.13
C GLU A 69 24.52 0.96 -22.18
N GLN A 70 24.44 -0.35 -21.94
CA GLN A 70 23.79 -1.33 -22.80
C GLN A 70 22.29 -1.50 -22.53
N VAL A 71 21.74 -0.88 -21.48
CA VAL A 71 20.35 -1.05 -21.05
C VAL A 71 19.52 0.16 -21.47
N LYS A 72 18.37 -0.09 -22.09
CA LYS A 72 17.39 0.92 -22.50
C LYS A 72 16.00 0.52 -22.06
N ALA A 73 15.29 1.41 -21.38
CA ALA A 73 13.91 1.22 -21.01
C ALA A 73 13.02 2.27 -21.69
N ILE A 74 11.90 1.81 -22.24
CA ILE A 74 10.91 2.63 -22.92
C ILE A 74 9.56 2.33 -22.28
N PHE A 75 8.94 3.34 -21.67
CA PHE A 75 7.61 3.22 -21.10
C PHE A 75 6.63 4.08 -21.91
N SER A 76 5.65 3.44 -22.53
CA SER A 76 4.61 4.10 -23.32
C SER A 76 3.25 3.88 -22.68
N TYR A 77 2.44 4.94 -22.60
CA TYR A 77 1.14 4.89 -21.94
C TYR A 77 0.19 5.97 -22.49
N ASN A 78 -1.13 5.71 -22.45
CA ASN A 78 -2.14 6.66 -22.93
C ASN A 78 -2.88 7.33 -21.77
N TYR A 79 -2.89 8.66 -21.70
CA TYR A 79 -3.71 9.38 -20.72
C TYR A 79 -5.17 9.42 -21.17
N LYS A 80 -6.09 8.89 -20.36
CA LYS A 80 -7.52 8.98 -20.63
C LYS A 80 -8.27 9.67 -19.49
N GLY A 81 -8.87 10.83 -19.79
CA GLY A 81 -9.80 11.52 -18.90
C GLY A 81 -9.16 12.54 -17.93
N LYS A 82 -9.99 13.12 -17.06
CA LYS A 82 -9.63 14.28 -16.20
C LYS A 82 -8.73 13.95 -15.00
N LEU A 83 -8.42 12.67 -14.75
CA LEU A 83 -7.80 12.21 -13.50
C LEU A 83 -6.28 11.93 -13.62
N PHE A 84 -5.66 12.22 -14.77
CA PHE A 84 -4.24 11.95 -15.06
C PHE A 84 -3.83 10.48 -14.88
N CYS A 85 -4.80 9.57 -15.02
CA CYS A 85 -4.57 8.14 -14.99
C CYS A 85 -4.21 7.70 -16.40
N TYR A 86 -3.25 6.78 -16.51
CA TYR A 86 -3.01 6.13 -17.78
C TYR A 86 -3.85 4.85 -17.88
N ARG A 87 -4.27 4.54 -19.11
CA ARG A 87 -4.85 3.26 -19.52
C ARG A 87 -4.03 2.78 -20.71
N GLU A 88 -3.87 1.46 -20.83
CA GLU A 88 -3.04 0.86 -21.87
C GLU A 88 -1.58 1.32 -21.75
N SER A 89 -0.74 0.47 -21.18
CA SER A 89 0.66 0.78 -21.01
C SER A 89 1.53 -0.38 -21.48
N SER A 90 2.76 -0.05 -21.89
CA SER A 90 3.77 -1.03 -22.27
C SER A 90 5.12 -0.56 -21.76
N LEU A 91 5.81 -1.45 -21.07
CA LEU A 91 7.21 -1.30 -20.74
C LEU A 91 8.02 -2.21 -21.66
N LYS A 92 8.98 -1.61 -22.34
CA LYS A 92 9.95 -2.32 -23.17
C LYS A 92 11.35 -2.13 -22.59
N ILE A 93 12.01 -3.25 -22.29
CA ILE A 93 13.40 -3.26 -21.81
C ILE A 93 14.27 -3.94 -22.86
N LEU A 94 15.31 -3.22 -23.31
CA LEU A 94 16.32 -3.71 -24.22
C LEU A 94 17.66 -3.77 -23.50
N ARG A 95 18.44 -4.80 -23.80
CA ARG A 95 19.84 -4.92 -23.40
C ARG A 95 20.67 -5.33 -24.61
N SER A 96 21.63 -4.51 -25.00
CA SER A 96 22.44 -4.70 -26.21
C SER A 96 21.56 -4.93 -27.45
N GLU A 97 20.52 -4.09 -27.61
CA GLU A 97 19.49 -4.15 -28.66
C GLU A 97 18.58 -5.41 -28.66
N LYS A 98 18.83 -6.41 -27.81
CA LYS A 98 17.92 -7.54 -27.60
C LYS A 98 16.79 -7.12 -26.68
N ILE A 99 15.55 -7.41 -27.07
CA ILE A 99 14.35 -7.14 -26.27
C ILE A 99 14.18 -8.26 -25.25
N TYR A 100 14.12 -7.89 -23.97
CA TYR A 100 13.86 -8.85 -22.87
C TYR A 100 12.45 -8.72 -22.32
N ILE A 101 11.92 -7.50 -22.22
CA ILE A 101 10.56 -7.21 -21.75
C ILE A 101 9.85 -6.39 -22.82
N ASN A 102 8.59 -6.71 -23.09
CA ASN A 102 7.70 -5.95 -23.98
C ASN A 102 6.24 -6.25 -23.61
N GLU A 103 5.84 -5.82 -22.42
CA GLU A 103 4.55 -6.16 -21.83
C GLU A 103 4.02 -5.04 -20.94
N SER A 104 2.79 -5.22 -20.46
CA SER A 104 2.14 -4.28 -19.55
C SER A 104 2.76 -4.40 -18.15
N PRO A 105 3.30 -3.33 -17.52
CA PRO A 105 3.87 -3.39 -16.18
C PRO A 105 2.88 -3.86 -15.10
N GLU A 106 1.57 -3.75 -15.35
CA GLU A 106 0.51 -4.24 -14.48
C GLU A 106 0.53 -5.77 -14.29
N GLN A 107 1.21 -6.52 -15.17
CA GLN A 107 1.37 -7.97 -15.02
C GLN A 107 2.25 -8.33 -13.82
N VAL A 108 3.16 -7.43 -13.42
CA VAL A 108 4.02 -7.58 -12.24
C VAL A 108 3.29 -7.21 -10.95
N LEU A 109 2.22 -6.43 -11.05
CA LEU A 109 1.48 -5.93 -9.89
C LEU A 109 0.53 -7.01 -9.34
N SER A 110 0.49 -7.14 -8.02
CA SER A 110 -0.47 -8.04 -7.37
C SER A 110 -1.91 -7.60 -7.66
N LYS A 111 -2.83 -8.56 -7.81
CA LYS A 111 -4.27 -8.30 -8.01
C LYS A 111 -4.88 -7.42 -6.91
N LYS A 112 -4.30 -7.41 -5.70
CA LYS A 112 -4.71 -6.59 -4.57
C LYS A 112 -4.57 -5.09 -4.85
N TRP A 113 -3.66 -4.69 -5.73
CA TRP A 113 -3.42 -3.28 -6.09
C TRP A 113 -4.20 -2.82 -7.34
N MET A 114 -4.83 -3.74 -8.07
CA MET A 114 -5.53 -3.46 -9.34
C MET A 114 -7.00 -3.00 -9.17
N GLY A 115 -7.36 -2.35 -8.05
CA GLY A 115 -8.78 -2.13 -7.71
C GLY A 115 -9.13 -0.79 -7.04
N VAL A 116 -8.21 0.17 -6.98
CA VAL A 116 -8.45 1.43 -6.27
C VAL A 116 -9.03 2.48 -7.24
N SER A 117 -10.32 2.34 -7.57
CA SER A 117 -11.15 3.25 -8.42
C SER A 117 -10.87 3.21 -9.94
N ASP A 118 -11.64 3.99 -10.74
CA ASP A 118 -11.59 4.07 -12.23
C ASP A 118 -10.22 4.46 -12.85
N CYS A 119 -9.20 4.60 -11.99
CA CYS A 119 -7.81 4.95 -12.25
C CYS A 119 -6.94 3.70 -12.04
N ASN A 120 -6.22 3.24 -13.07
CA ASN A 120 -5.25 2.15 -12.89
C ASN A 120 -4.03 2.69 -12.12
N PHE A 121 -3.24 3.57 -12.75
CA PHE A 121 -2.09 4.22 -12.13
C PHE A 121 -1.81 5.58 -12.79
N ARG A 122 -1.02 6.41 -12.10
CA ARG A 122 -0.38 7.62 -12.61
C ARG A 122 1.12 7.36 -12.74
N TYR A 123 1.74 7.92 -13.78
CA TYR A 123 3.18 7.84 -13.98
C TYR A 123 3.91 8.70 -12.93
N GLY A 124 4.86 8.10 -12.21
CA GLY A 124 5.68 8.76 -11.19
C GLY A 124 7.15 8.93 -11.59
N GLY A 125 7.60 8.31 -12.68
CA GLY A 125 8.99 8.38 -13.14
C GLY A 125 9.49 7.04 -13.70
N LEU A 126 10.50 7.11 -14.56
CA LEU A 126 11.23 5.97 -15.12
C LEU A 126 12.71 6.31 -15.00
N ASP A 127 13.49 5.37 -14.48
CA ASP A 127 14.91 5.57 -14.19
C ASP A 127 15.71 4.29 -14.42
N ILE A 128 17.03 4.43 -14.62
CA ILE A 128 17.99 3.32 -14.70
C ILE A 128 19.16 3.64 -13.78
N GLN A 129 19.38 2.80 -12.78
CA GLN A 129 20.35 3.05 -11.73
C GLN A 129 20.79 1.73 -11.09
N ASP A 130 22.09 1.58 -10.84
CA ASP A 130 22.62 0.50 -10.00
C ASP A 130 22.20 0.74 -8.54
N LEU A 131 21.36 -0.14 -8.00
CA LEU A 131 20.79 -0.06 -6.66
C LEU A 131 21.45 -0.99 -5.65
N ASP A 132 22.24 -1.98 -6.08
CA ASP A 132 22.89 -2.93 -5.17
C ASP A 132 24.43 -2.99 -5.27
N GLY A 133 25.01 -2.15 -6.12
CA GLY A 133 26.45 -1.91 -6.24
C GLY A 133 27.18 -2.96 -7.08
N ASP A 134 26.47 -3.80 -7.82
CA ASP A 134 27.05 -4.87 -8.64
C ASP A 134 27.47 -4.41 -10.05
N ARG A 135 27.26 -3.13 -10.38
CA ARG A 135 27.48 -2.48 -11.68
C ARG A 135 26.53 -2.91 -12.79
N GLU A 136 25.47 -3.65 -12.47
CA GLU A 136 24.39 -3.98 -13.36
C GLU A 136 23.18 -3.10 -12.99
N PRO A 137 22.76 -2.15 -13.84
CA PRO A 137 21.76 -1.19 -13.42
C PRO A 137 20.34 -1.75 -13.45
N GLU A 138 19.55 -1.49 -12.40
CA GLU A 138 18.12 -1.78 -12.37
C GLU A 138 17.30 -0.75 -13.16
N ILE A 139 16.20 -1.21 -13.75
CA ILE A 139 15.15 -0.33 -14.29
C ILE A 139 14.10 -0.10 -13.20
N ILE A 140 13.79 1.16 -12.93
CA ILE A 140 12.86 1.56 -11.86
C ILE A 140 11.71 2.33 -12.50
N LEU A 141 10.50 1.76 -12.44
CA LEU A 141 9.27 2.42 -12.86
C LEU A 141 8.45 2.80 -11.62
N ASN A 142 8.39 4.10 -11.33
CA ASN A 142 7.62 4.65 -10.23
C ASN A 142 6.18 4.92 -10.68
N LEU A 143 5.23 4.43 -9.89
CA LEU A 143 3.80 4.52 -10.15
C LEU A 143 3.09 5.07 -8.91
N HIS A 144 1.92 5.66 -9.15
CA HIS A 144 1.06 6.17 -8.09
C HIS A 144 -0.39 5.79 -8.35
N THR A 145 -1.04 5.11 -7.40
CA THR A 145 -2.38 4.51 -7.63
C THR A 145 -3.50 5.54 -7.80
N GLY A 146 -3.35 6.76 -7.26
CA GLY A 146 -4.41 7.77 -7.32
C GLY A 146 -5.57 7.52 -6.32
N GLY A 147 -6.49 8.49 -6.21
CA GLY A 147 -7.69 8.41 -5.35
C GLY A 147 -7.52 8.90 -3.90
N ASN A 148 -8.55 8.79 -3.06
CA ASN A 148 -8.48 9.28 -1.67
C ASN A 148 -7.72 8.34 -0.72
N LYS A 149 -7.27 7.18 -1.22
CA LYS A 149 -6.44 6.19 -0.51
C LYS A 149 -5.16 5.88 -1.30
N CYS A 150 -4.68 6.88 -2.07
CA CYS A 150 -3.48 6.82 -2.92
C CYS A 150 -2.31 6.14 -2.24
N CYS A 151 -1.44 5.51 -3.04
CA CYS A 151 -0.14 5.09 -2.60
C CYS A 151 0.91 5.15 -3.72
N TYR A 152 2.16 5.41 -3.32
CA TYR A 152 3.36 5.32 -4.15
C TYR A 152 3.88 3.89 -4.18
N LEU A 153 4.34 3.45 -5.33
CA LEU A 153 4.99 2.15 -5.49
C LEU A 153 6.05 2.22 -6.60
N SER A 154 6.99 1.28 -6.57
CA SER A 154 7.97 1.07 -7.63
C SER A 154 7.88 -0.35 -8.15
N LEU A 155 7.99 -0.49 -9.46
CA LEU A 155 8.38 -1.73 -10.11
C LEU A 155 9.89 -1.65 -10.39
N ILE A 156 10.64 -2.63 -9.92
CA ILE A 156 12.09 -2.70 -10.05
C ILE A 156 12.44 -3.96 -10.82
N TYR A 157 13.13 -3.81 -11.94
CA TYR A 157 13.57 -4.90 -12.81
C TYR A 157 15.09 -5.02 -12.72
N GLY A 158 15.57 -6.13 -12.16
CA GLY A 158 16.99 -6.46 -12.07
C GLY A 158 17.35 -7.56 -13.06
N TYR A 159 18.53 -7.48 -13.67
CA TYR A 159 18.97 -8.46 -14.65
C TYR A 159 19.58 -9.69 -13.98
N ASN A 160 18.97 -10.85 -14.16
CA ASN A 160 19.49 -12.13 -13.70
C ASN A 160 20.41 -12.73 -14.77
N VAL A 161 21.71 -12.57 -14.58
CA VAL A 161 22.74 -13.07 -15.51
C VAL A 161 22.68 -14.59 -15.67
N GLU A 162 22.41 -15.35 -14.61
CA GLU A 162 22.37 -16.81 -14.64
C GLU A 162 21.21 -17.34 -15.49
N GLN A 163 20.10 -16.59 -15.52
CA GLN A 163 18.86 -16.98 -16.19
C GLN A 163 18.63 -16.23 -17.51
N ASP A 164 19.54 -15.35 -17.92
CA ASP A 164 19.44 -14.52 -19.13
C ASP A 164 18.07 -13.81 -19.23
N ARG A 165 17.61 -13.21 -18.13
CA ARG A 165 16.31 -12.54 -18.07
C ARG A 165 16.26 -11.43 -17.03
N TYR A 166 15.27 -10.56 -17.12
CA TYR A 166 14.93 -9.65 -16.02
C TYR A 166 13.97 -10.33 -15.05
N ASP A 167 14.29 -10.25 -13.77
CA ASP A 167 13.35 -10.55 -12.69
C ASP A 167 12.78 -9.23 -12.17
N ALA A 168 11.49 -9.23 -11.83
CA ALA A 168 10.79 -8.03 -11.39
C ALA A 168 10.26 -8.17 -9.96
N ILE A 169 10.31 -7.08 -9.22
CA ILE A 169 9.60 -6.93 -7.94
C ILE A 169 8.74 -5.67 -7.95
N SER A 170 7.67 -5.69 -7.17
CA SER A 170 6.94 -4.49 -6.78
C SER A 170 7.24 -4.17 -5.32
N HIS A 171 7.50 -2.90 -5.02
CA HIS A 171 7.60 -2.40 -3.64
C HIS A 171 6.66 -1.23 -3.43
N PHE A 172 5.97 -1.21 -2.29
CA PHE A 172 4.90 -0.26 -2.02
C PHE A 172 5.27 0.66 -0.86
N PHE A 173 5.39 1.95 -1.14
CA PHE A 173 5.77 2.96 -0.16
C PHE A 173 4.54 3.61 0.52
N ALA A 174 3.36 3.06 0.23
CA ALA A 174 2.09 3.49 0.77
C ALA A 174 1.82 4.99 0.52
N GLN A 175 1.14 5.69 1.43
CA GLN A 175 0.88 7.14 1.26
C GLN A 175 2.14 8.00 1.34
N SER A 176 3.23 7.45 1.87
CA SER A 176 4.45 8.21 2.06
C SER A 176 5.18 8.38 0.73
N LEU A 177 5.54 9.63 0.43
CA LEU A 177 6.58 9.89 -0.56
C LEU A 177 7.87 9.23 -0.07
N PHE A 178 8.58 8.57 -0.98
CA PHE A 178 9.92 8.10 -0.73
C PHE A 178 10.93 8.94 -1.52
N GLN A 179 12.15 9.01 -1.00
CA GLN A 179 13.30 9.62 -1.66
C GLN A 179 14.35 8.55 -1.89
N LYS A 180 15.08 8.64 -3.00
CA LYS A 180 16.27 7.83 -3.24
C LYS A 180 17.49 8.67 -2.88
N GLU A 181 18.28 8.23 -1.91
CA GLU A 181 19.44 8.95 -1.40
C GLU A 181 20.48 7.97 -0.89
N ASP A 182 21.76 8.30 -1.06
CA ASP A 182 22.88 7.58 -0.45
C ASP A 182 23.10 8.16 0.94
N ILE A 183 22.49 7.52 1.94
CA ILE A 183 22.35 8.06 3.31
C ILE A 183 23.68 7.97 4.05
N ASP A 184 24.38 6.82 3.94
CA ASP A 184 25.63 6.56 4.63
C ASP A 184 26.89 6.83 3.78
N ARG A 185 26.71 7.24 2.52
CA ARG A 185 27.77 7.60 1.57
C ARG A 185 28.62 6.40 1.16
N ASP A 186 28.02 5.21 1.11
CA ASP A 186 28.68 3.99 0.64
C ASP A 186 28.67 3.85 -0.90
N GLY A 187 27.99 4.78 -1.60
CA GLY A 187 27.85 4.80 -3.05
C GLY A 187 26.65 3.98 -3.54
N ILE A 188 25.84 3.43 -2.65
CA ILE A 188 24.63 2.68 -2.94
C ILE A 188 23.42 3.49 -2.45
N LEU A 189 22.35 3.51 -3.23
CA LEU A 189 21.16 4.29 -2.89
C LEU A 189 20.22 3.52 -1.95
N GLU A 190 19.76 4.20 -0.91
CA GLU A 190 18.63 3.80 -0.09
C GLU A 190 17.33 4.42 -0.59
N PHE A 191 16.24 3.69 -0.37
CA PHE A 191 14.89 4.22 -0.42
C PHE A 191 14.51 4.70 0.97
N ASN A 192 14.41 6.00 1.13
CA ASN A 192 14.01 6.66 2.35
C ASN A 192 12.50 6.94 2.34
N GLY A 193 11.73 6.29 3.21
CA GLY A 193 10.29 6.52 3.35
C GLY A 193 9.77 6.24 4.75
N PHE A 194 8.49 5.87 4.85
CA PHE A 194 7.80 5.73 6.13
C PHE A 194 6.70 4.66 6.11
N ASP A 195 6.40 4.05 7.28
CA ASP A 195 5.28 3.11 7.45
C ASP A 195 3.96 3.86 7.70
N ASP A 196 3.12 4.02 6.68
CA ASP A 196 1.86 4.74 6.83
C ASP A 196 0.77 3.97 7.60
N SER A 197 1.05 2.73 8.01
CA SER A 197 0.05 1.83 8.60
C SER A 197 -0.50 2.32 9.93
N THR A 198 0.18 3.24 10.63
CA THR A 198 -0.37 3.90 11.83
C THR A 198 -1.71 4.56 11.53
N SER A 199 -1.89 5.13 10.33
CA SER A 199 -3.14 5.78 9.94
C SER A 199 -4.32 4.81 9.90
N ASN A 200 -4.10 3.57 9.45
CA ASN A 200 -5.12 2.53 9.40
C ASN A 200 -5.47 1.98 10.79
N PHE A 201 -4.50 1.93 11.71
CA PHE A 201 -4.70 1.40 13.05
C PHE A 201 -5.40 2.38 13.99
N PHE A 202 -5.05 3.65 13.89
CA PHE A 202 -5.54 4.69 14.79
C PHE A 202 -6.63 5.56 14.13
N GLY A 203 -6.99 5.31 12.87
CA GLY A 203 -8.11 5.98 12.20
C GLY A 203 -7.87 7.45 11.86
N PHE A 204 -6.62 7.88 11.78
CA PHE A 204 -6.26 9.29 11.53
C PHE A 204 -5.18 9.40 10.46
N PHE A 205 -5.48 10.16 9.40
CA PHE A 205 -4.53 10.42 8.31
C PHE A 205 -3.64 11.60 8.71
N THR A 206 -2.39 11.31 9.06
CA THR A 206 -1.39 12.31 9.45
C THR A 206 -0.16 12.19 8.58
N SER A 207 0.77 13.14 8.70
CA SER A 207 2.14 13.03 8.20
C SER A 207 3.10 12.41 9.23
N THR A 208 2.59 11.73 10.26
CA THR A 208 3.37 11.19 11.37
C THR A 208 3.46 9.67 11.30
N PHE A 209 4.60 9.20 10.79
CA PHE A 209 4.83 7.80 10.48
C PHE A 209 6.19 7.32 11.02
N PRO A 210 6.32 6.05 11.42
CA PRO A 210 7.63 5.44 11.67
C PRO A 210 8.52 5.53 10.42
N LYS A 211 9.80 5.85 10.59
CA LYS A 211 10.77 5.90 9.49
C LYS A 211 11.05 4.49 8.99
N GLN A 212 11.14 4.33 7.68
CA GLN A 212 11.56 3.09 7.03
C GLN A 212 12.59 3.41 5.96
N ILE A 213 13.74 2.76 6.05
CA ILE A 213 14.82 2.87 5.09
C ILE A 213 15.01 1.49 4.48
N TRP A 214 14.97 1.40 3.16
CA TRP A 214 15.16 0.14 2.45
C TRP A 214 16.36 0.19 1.52
N GLN A 215 17.06 -0.94 1.42
CA GLN A 215 18.10 -1.18 0.44
C GLN A 215 17.63 -2.26 -0.53
N TYR A 216 17.87 -2.06 -1.82
CA TYR A 216 17.71 -3.13 -2.80
C TYR A 216 18.99 -3.96 -2.80
N ARG A 217 18.90 -5.27 -2.60
CA ARG A 217 20.04 -6.20 -2.71
C ARG A 217 19.58 -7.51 -3.30
N GLN A 218 20.24 -7.96 -4.38
CA GLN A 218 20.03 -9.29 -4.96
C GLN A 218 18.56 -9.54 -5.32
N GLY A 219 17.95 -8.60 -6.06
CA GLY A 219 16.58 -8.78 -6.53
C GLY A 219 15.49 -8.48 -5.50
N LYS A 220 15.81 -7.94 -4.33
CA LYS A 220 14.89 -7.80 -3.18
C LYS A 220 15.07 -6.49 -2.44
N MET A 221 13.98 -5.96 -1.91
CA MET A 221 13.99 -4.84 -0.97
C MET A 221 14.16 -5.34 0.47
N HIS A 222 15.14 -4.79 1.17
CA HIS A 222 15.47 -5.10 2.56
C HIS A 222 15.28 -3.88 3.44
N LEU A 223 14.39 -3.99 4.42
CA LEU A 223 14.26 -2.97 5.45
C LEU A 223 15.55 -2.94 6.27
N SER A 224 16.22 -1.81 6.25
CA SER A 224 17.60 -1.64 6.70
C SER A 224 17.71 -0.61 7.85
N ASN A 225 16.61 -0.32 8.56
CA ASN A 225 16.58 0.63 9.68
C ASN A 225 17.74 0.42 10.69
N GLN A 226 18.15 -0.82 10.92
CA GLN A 226 19.25 -1.16 11.85
C GLN A 226 20.63 -0.66 11.38
N CYS A 227 20.81 -0.45 10.07
CA CYS A 227 22.03 0.12 9.49
C CYS A 227 22.08 1.65 9.63
N PHE A 228 20.93 2.30 9.87
CA PHE A 228 20.80 3.76 9.93
C PHE A 228 20.28 4.25 11.29
N PRO A 229 20.89 3.85 12.43
CA PRO A 229 20.34 4.14 13.75
C PRO A 229 20.24 5.65 14.02
N GLN A 230 21.12 6.46 13.45
CA GLN A 230 21.06 7.91 13.61
C GLN A 230 19.79 8.51 12.97
N GLU A 231 19.44 8.10 11.75
CA GLU A 231 18.24 8.58 11.06
C GLU A 231 16.97 8.17 11.80
N ILE A 232 16.92 6.94 12.31
CA ILE A 232 15.81 6.46 13.11
C ILE A 232 15.73 7.20 14.46
N SER A 233 16.86 7.47 15.12
CA SER A 233 16.90 8.22 16.39
C SER A 233 16.43 9.65 16.21
N ASN A 234 16.89 10.34 15.17
CA ASN A 234 16.47 11.72 14.86
C ASN A 234 14.95 11.83 14.72
N VAL A 235 14.33 10.87 14.02
CA VAL A 235 12.87 10.83 13.87
C VAL A 235 12.20 10.52 15.21
N ALA A 236 12.67 9.53 15.98
CA ALA A 236 12.12 9.20 17.29
C ALA A 236 12.17 10.42 18.25
N GLU A 237 13.31 11.10 18.31
CA GLU A 237 13.50 12.29 19.14
C GLU A 237 12.56 13.41 18.71
N SER A 238 12.44 13.68 17.41
CA SER A 238 11.51 14.69 16.88
C SER A 238 10.06 14.40 17.27
N LEU A 239 9.63 13.14 17.16
CA LEU A 239 8.28 12.71 17.56
C LEU A 239 8.05 12.89 19.06
N TRP A 240 9.05 12.57 19.88
CA TRP A 240 8.96 12.79 21.32
C TRP A 240 8.87 14.27 21.68
N GLN A 241 9.70 15.12 21.07
CA GLN A 241 9.62 16.57 21.29
C GLN A 241 8.26 17.12 20.85
N LYS A 242 7.71 16.63 19.74
CA LYS A 242 6.37 16.98 19.28
C LYS A 242 5.31 16.63 20.33
N TYR A 243 5.39 15.45 20.92
CA TYR A 243 4.50 15.05 22.02
C TYR A 243 4.62 15.98 23.24
N LEU A 244 5.85 16.30 23.68
CA LEU A 244 6.06 17.22 24.80
C LEU A 244 5.54 18.63 24.51
N GLU A 245 5.73 19.13 23.29
CA GLU A 245 5.19 20.42 22.84
C GLU A 245 3.66 20.44 22.95
N LEU A 246 2.98 19.42 22.41
CA LEU A 246 1.52 19.30 22.47
C LEU A 246 1.01 19.24 23.92
N ARG A 247 1.71 18.51 24.79
CA ARG A 247 1.38 18.41 26.21
C ARG A 247 1.54 19.75 26.94
N SER A 248 2.67 20.44 26.73
CA SER A 248 3.00 21.69 27.43
C SER A 248 2.08 22.85 27.10
N LYS A 249 1.53 22.89 25.88
CA LYS A 249 0.61 23.95 25.42
C LYS A 249 -0.77 23.92 26.11
N LYS A 250 -1.01 23.03 27.08
CA LYS A 250 -2.34 22.78 27.70
C LYS A 250 -3.45 22.45 26.70
N LEU A 251 -3.11 22.16 25.44
CA LEU A 251 -4.02 21.62 24.44
C LEU A 251 -4.47 20.21 24.81
N VAL A 252 -3.89 19.61 25.84
CA VAL A 252 -4.33 18.32 26.37
C VAL A 252 -4.43 18.39 27.89
N LYS A 253 -5.49 19.02 28.39
CA LYS A 253 -5.84 18.91 29.80
C LYS A 253 -6.50 17.57 30.05
N GLN A 254 -6.14 16.94 31.18
CA GLN A 254 -6.79 15.72 31.67
C GLN A 254 -8.26 16.00 32.00
N GLY A 255 -9.17 15.61 31.11
CA GLY A 255 -10.61 15.54 31.40
C GLY A 255 -11.47 16.71 30.93
N ASP A 256 -10.99 17.53 29.99
CA ASP A 256 -11.85 18.50 29.31
C ASP A 256 -12.77 17.77 28.29
N SER A 257 -13.98 18.30 28.08
CA SER A 257 -14.96 17.77 27.14
C SER A 257 -14.47 17.90 25.69
N GLU A 258 -14.80 16.91 24.84
CA GLU A 258 -14.45 16.83 23.40
C GLU A 258 -14.64 18.15 22.61
N GLU A 259 -15.53 19.03 23.07
CA GLU A 259 -15.88 20.32 22.45
C GLU A 259 -14.72 21.34 22.34
N GLU A 260 -13.72 21.35 23.23
CA GLU A 260 -12.62 22.34 23.18
C GLU A 260 -11.44 21.90 22.26
N LEU A 261 -11.35 20.61 21.91
CA LEU A 261 -10.29 20.06 21.05
C LEU A 261 -10.62 20.17 19.55
N GLU A 262 -11.91 20.24 19.20
CA GLU A 262 -12.37 20.45 17.82
C GLU A 262 -11.94 21.82 17.26
N GLU A 263 -11.81 22.85 18.09
CA GLU A 263 -11.49 24.22 17.67
C GLU A 263 -10.05 24.35 17.10
N TRP A 264 -9.14 23.42 17.45
CA TRP A 264 -7.76 23.37 16.95
C TRP A 264 -7.48 22.18 16.01
N GLY A 265 -8.44 21.28 15.80
CA GLY A 265 -8.31 20.12 14.91
C GLY A 265 -7.28 19.07 15.35
N ILE A 266 -6.89 19.06 16.64
CA ILE A 266 -5.97 18.09 17.22
C ILE A 266 -6.78 17.16 18.13
N SER A 267 -7.21 16.01 17.61
CA SER A 267 -7.88 15.00 18.42
C SER A 267 -6.87 14.20 19.27
N ASP A 268 -7.34 13.56 20.35
CA ASP A 268 -6.54 12.58 21.13
C ASP A 268 -5.91 11.50 20.22
N THR A 269 -6.60 11.19 19.11
CA THR A 269 -6.11 10.32 18.04
C THR A 269 -4.80 10.79 17.42
N TYR A 270 -4.56 12.10 17.31
CA TYR A 270 -3.29 12.61 16.78
C TYR A 270 -2.11 12.31 17.71
N VAL A 271 -2.29 12.48 19.02
CA VAL A 271 -1.23 12.19 20.00
C VAL A 271 -0.91 10.71 20.05
N THR A 272 -1.94 9.84 20.00
CA THR A 272 -1.73 8.38 19.96
C THR A 272 -0.95 7.96 18.70
N VAL A 273 -1.19 8.58 17.55
CA VAL A 273 -0.40 8.33 16.32
C VAL A 273 1.06 8.77 16.47
N ILE A 274 1.34 9.92 17.07
CA ILE A 274 2.72 10.38 17.36
C ILE A 274 3.44 9.37 18.26
N LEU A 275 2.80 8.95 19.35
CA LEU A 275 3.39 8.01 20.30
C LEU A 275 3.57 6.60 19.69
N ALA A 276 2.66 6.18 18.82
CA ALA A 276 2.80 4.92 18.09
C ALA A 276 4.00 4.96 17.13
N ALA A 277 4.14 6.06 16.38
CA ALA A 277 5.29 6.26 15.49
C ALA A 277 6.60 6.33 16.28
N TYR A 278 6.62 7.05 17.40
CA TYR A 278 7.78 7.14 18.30
C TYR A 278 8.22 5.74 18.75
N LEU A 279 7.29 4.95 19.28
CA LEU A 279 7.62 3.65 19.86
C LEU A 279 8.05 2.65 18.77
N ALA A 280 7.47 2.70 17.57
CA ALA A 280 7.92 1.88 16.44
C ALA A 280 9.37 2.19 16.02
N ASN A 281 9.78 3.46 16.02
CA ASN A 281 11.19 3.83 15.80
C ASN A 281 12.08 3.33 16.96
N LYS A 282 11.63 3.42 18.22
CA LYS A 282 12.36 2.84 19.36
C LYS A 282 12.57 1.34 19.22
N TYR A 283 11.58 0.58 18.75
CA TYR A 283 11.76 -0.85 18.45
C TYR A 283 12.74 -1.08 17.31
N SER A 284 12.74 -0.24 16.28
CA SER A 284 13.73 -0.31 15.19
C SER A 284 15.17 -0.11 15.68
N LEU A 285 15.35 0.59 16.81
CA LEU A 285 16.63 0.82 17.49
C LEU A 285 16.96 -0.24 18.56
N ASN A 286 16.14 -1.28 18.73
CA ASN A 286 16.21 -2.23 19.87
C ASN A 286 16.04 -1.56 21.25
N GLN A 287 15.35 -0.41 21.32
CA GLN A 287 15.08 0.38 22.53
C GLN A 287 13.59 0.39 22.90
N GLY A 288 12.86 -0.67 22.54
CA GLY A 288 11.41 -0.75 22.73
C GLY A 288 10.99 -0.67 24.21
N GLU A 289 11.73 -1.34 25.11
CA GLU A 289 11.42 -1.31 26.55
C GLU A 289 11.62 0.08 27.16
N ASP A 290 12.73 0.76 26.82
CA ASP A 290 12.98 2.14 27.24
C ASP A 290 11.85 3.06 26.75
N GLY A 291 11.41 2.88 25.50
CA GLY A 291 10.29 3.63 24.94
C GLY A 291 8.99 3.39 25.70
N TRP A 292 8.70 2.14 26.08
CA TRP A 292 7.53 1.82 26.91
C TRP A 292 7.62 2.40 28.32
N GLN A 293 8.80 2.35 28.96
CA GLN A 293 9.01 2.97 30.26
C GLN A 293 8.69 4.47 30.19
N GLN A 294 9.21 5.15 29.17
CA GLN A 294 8.96 6.55 28.93
C GLN A 294 7.47 6.83 28.65
N LEU A 295 6.78 6.00 27.86
CA LEU A 295 5.33 6.15 27.67
C LEU A 295 4.55 5.97 28.97
N ARG A 296 4.89 4.96 29.77
CA ARG A 296 4.21 4.68 31.06
C ARG A 296 4.35 5.83 32.06
N GLU A 297 5.51 6.49 32.05
CA GLU A 297 5.82 7.62 32.92
C GLU A 297 5.13 8.92 32.49
N PHE A 298 4.87 9.13 31.20
CA PHE A 298 4.35 10.42 30.71
C PHE A 298 2.89 10.38 30.26
N TYR A 299 2.37 9.20 29.87
CA TYR A 299 0.99 9.02 29.42
C TYR A 299 0.08 8.55 30.57
N HIS A 300 -0.73 9.49 31.09
CA HIS A 300 -1.62 9.28 32.25
C HIS A 300 -3.09 9.57 31.93
N TRP A 301 -3.49 9.43 30.67
CA TRP A 301 -4.89 9.66 30.28
C TRP A 301 -5.80 8.50 30.67
N ARG A 302 -7.11 8.75 30.65
CA ARG A 302 -8.13 7.78 31.13
C ARG A 302 -8.18 6.52 30.27
N ASP A 303 -7.84 6.64 28.99
CA ASP A 303 -7.80 5.59 27.99
C ASP A 303 -6.46 4.83 27.95
N ARG A 304 -5.52 5.12 28.86
CA ARG A 304 -4.16 4.54 28.89
C ARG A 304 -4.09 3.04 28.62
N GLU A 305 -4.88 2.24 29.33
CA GLU A 305 -4.83 0.78 29.19
C GLU A 305 -5.39 0.32 27.84
N GLU A 306 -6.43 1.00 27.33
CA GLU A 306 -6.97 0.75 25.99
C GLU A 306 -5.96 1.14 24.91
N PHE A 307 -5.41 2.35 25.00
CA PHE A 307 -4.38 2.82 24.08
C PHE A 307 -3.15 1.92 24.07
N PHE A 308 -2.65 1.50 25.23
CA PHE A 308 -1.50 0.60 25.32
C PHE A 308 -1.80 -0.77 24.70
N GLY A 309 -3.01 -1.30 24.88
CA GLY A 309 -3.45 -2.52 24.20
C GLY A 309 -3.47 -2.36 22.68
N ILE A 310 -4.02 -1.25 22.16
CA ILE A 310 -4.04 -0.96 20.71
C ILE A 310 -2.61 -0.81 20.17
N LEU A 311 -1.75 -0.08 20.90
CA LEU A 311 -0.37 0.17 20.54
C LEU A 311 0.47 -1.12 20.49
N GLN A 312 0.34 -1.97 21.50
CA GLN A 312 1.01 -3.28 21.51
C GLN A 312 0.55 -4.12 20.31
N ASN A 313 -0.75 -4.21 20.07
CA ASN A 313 -1.30 -4.94 18.92
C ASN A 313 -0.81 -4.36 17.58
N PHE A 314 -0.69 -3.04 17.45
CA PHE A 314 -0.10 -2.39 16.28
C PHE A 314 1.35 -2.86 16.06
N LEU A 315 2.20 -2.73 17.09
CA LEU A 315 3.62 -3.10 17.01
C LEU A 315 3.82 -4.58 16.70
N GLU A 316 3.01 -5.46 17.30
CA GLU A 316 3.05 -6.90 17.06
C GLU A 316 2.52 -7.28 15.66
N LYS A 317 1.44 -6.64 15.19
CA LYS A 317 0.89 -6.92 13.85
C LYS A 317 1.82 -6.46 12.75
N ARG A 318 2.46 -5.30 12.93
CA ARG A 318 3.44 -4.75 11.98
C ARG A 318 4.83 -5.38 12.08
N GLY A 319 5.10 -6.07 13.19
CA GLY A 319 6.31 -6.88 13.37
C GLY A 319 7.46 -6.14 14.06
N TYR A 320 7.29 -4.86 14.41
CA TYR A 320 8.27 -4.06 15.18
C TYR A 320 8.64 -4.73 16.50
N MET A 321 7.64 -5.26 17.21
CA MET A 321 7.83 -5.96 18.47
C MET A 321 8.09 -7.45 18.23
N PRO A 322 9.16 -8.03 18.81
CA PRO A 322 9.37 -9.47 18.80
C PRO A 322 8.23 -10.19 19.52
N GLN A 323 7.73 -11.28 18.96
CA GLN A 323 6.75 -12.09 19.67
C GLN A 323 7.42 -12.93 20.76
N THR A 324 7.02 -12.70 22.01
CA THR A 324 7.51 -13.47 23.16
C THR A 324 6.73 -14.77 23.37
N HIS A 325 5.50 -14.86 22.85
CA HIS A 325 4.65 -16.04 22.93
C HIS A 325 4.05 -16.38 21.56
N PRO A 326 3.92 -17.69 21.22
CA PRO A 326 3.23 -18.07 20.00
C PRO A 326 1.76 -17.67 20.02
N GLN A 327 1.30 -17.08 18.92
CA GLN A 327 -0.11 -16.75 18.69
C GLN A 327 -0.91 -18.02 18.36
N LYS A 328 -2.01 -18.26 19.07
CA LYS A 328 -2.89 -19.40 18.74
C LYS A 328 -3.65 -19.12 17.45
N ILE A 329 -3.73 -20.11 16.59
CA ILE A 329 -4.63 -20.13 15.43
C ILE A 329 -5.84 -20.96 15.84
N ASP A 330 -6.94 -20.27 16.12
CA ASP A 330 -8.21 -20.90 16.40
C ASP A 330 -8.99 -21.03 15.09
N MET A 331 -9.10 -22.27 14.62
CA MET A 331 -9.84 -22.60 13.41
C MET A 331 -11.26 -22.98 13.81
N PRO A 332 -12.30 -22.23 13.35
CA PRO A 332 -13.69 -22.56 13.64
C PRO A 332 -14.02 -23.99 13.19
N SER A 333 -14.85 -24.71 13.95
CA SER A 333 -15.15 -26.12 13.71
C SER A 333 -15.85 -26.40 12.37
N ASP A 334 -16.49 -25.37 11.81
CA ASP A 334 -17.16 -25.37 10.51
C ASP A 334 -16.25 -24.93 9.35
N MET A 335 -15.03 -24.47 9.65
CA MET A 335 -14.06 -24.04 8.66
C MET A 335 -12.97 -25.09 8.47
N THR A 336 -12.68 -25.40 7.20
CA THR A 336 -11.52 -26.20 6.79
C THR A 336 -10.36 -25.32 6.30
N GLU A 337 -10.57 -24.00 6.21
CA GLU A 337 -9.59 -23.03 5.74
C GLU A 337 -9.62 -21.73 6.56
N ILE A 338 -8.44 -21.16 6.82
CA ILE A 338 -8.30 -19.82 7.42
C ILE A 338 -7.08 -19.10 6.82
N ASN A 339 -7.16 -17.78 6.69
CA ASN A 339 -6.02 -16.94 6.35
C ASN A 339 -5.49 -16.25 7.60
N VAL A 340 -4.17 -16.29 7.77
CA VAL A 340 -3.45 -15.61 8.85
C VAL A 340 -2.54 -14.58 8.21
N SER A 341 -2.66 -13.32 8.62
CA SER A 341 -1.82 -12.22 8.14
C SER A 341 -0.98 -11.60 9.26
N GLY A 342 0.15 -11.02 8.87
CA GLY A 342 1.03 -10.30 9.80
C GLY A 342 2.24 -9.70 9.09
N GLY A 343 3.06 -8.99 9.85
CA GLY A 343 4.40 -8.56 9.46
C GLY A 343 5.47 -9.17 10.35
N VAL A 344 6.67 -9.32 9.80
CA VAL A 344 7.89 -9.64 10.53
C VAL A 344 8.91 -8.53 10.21
N PHE A 345 9.53 -7.96 11.24
CA PHE A 345 10.64 -7.02 11.08
C PHE A 345 11.98 -7.78 10.97
N PRO A 346 13.02 -7.25 10.30
CA PRO A 346 14.32 -7.91 10.21
C PRO A 346 14.84 -8.41 11.56
N GLY A 347 15.29 -9.67 11.60
CA GLY A 347 15.80 -10.32 12.81
C GLY A 347 14.72 -10.83 13.79
N ASN A 348 13.47 -10.41 13.65
CA ASN A 348 12.36 -10.93 14.44
C ASN A 348 11.81 -12.24 13.84
N LYS A 349 11.10 -12.98 14.69
CA LYS A 349 10.31 -14.15 14.29
C LYS A 349 8.89 -14.01 14.83
N LYS A 350 7.95 -14.58 14.09
CA LYS A 350 6.54 -14.65 14.47
C LYS A 350 6.15 -16.11 14.58
N ARG A 351 5.58 -16.51 15.72
CA ARG A 351 5.28 -17.92 15.99
C ARG A 351 3.79 -18.11 16.12
N TYR A 352 3.29 -19.18 15.52
CA TYR A 352 1.90 -19.58 15.65
C TYR A 352 1.77 -21.01 16.13
N LEU A 353 0.71 -21.28 16.89
CA LEU A 353 0.32 -22.62 17.29
C LEU A 353 -1.01 -23.00 16.65
N LEU A 354 -0.97 -24.05 15.84
CA LEU A 354 -2.15 -24.67 15.24
C LEU A 354 -2.44 -26.00 15.95
N LYS A 355 -3.62 -26.13 16.55
CA LYS A 355 -4.07 -27.41 17.10
C LYS A 355 -4.62 -28.28 15.96
N SER A 356 -4.11 -29.49 15.81
CA SER A 356 -4.61 -30.44 14.81
C SER A 356 -4.47 -31.88 15.29
N PHE A 357 -5.03 -32.81 14.50
CA PHE A 357 -5.17 -34.22 14.86
C PHE A 357 -4.46 -35.13 13.87
N ARG A 358 -3.97 -36.26 14.39
CA ARG A 358 -3.40 -37.34 13.57
C ARG A 358 -4.36 -37.74 12.45
N GLY A 359 -3.80 -37.94 11.26
CA GLY A 359 -4.53 -38.39 10.08
C GLY A 359 -5.10 -37.28 9.21
N LYS A 360 -5.18 -36.04 9.73
CA LYS A 360 -5.58 -34.86 8.95
C LYS A 360 -4.50 -34.46 7.94
N HIS A 361 -4.91 -33.92 6.81
CA HIS A 361 -3.98 -33.24 5.89
C HIS A 361 -3.92 -31.77 6.26
N LEU A 362 -2.71 -31.27 6.49
CA LEU A 362 -2.44 -29.85 6.65
C LEU A 362 -1.84 -29.35 5.34
N VAL A 363 -2.47 -28.35 4.74
CA VAL A 363 -1.94 -27.58 3.62
C VAL A 363 -1.66 -26.17 4.11
N ILE A 364 -0.47 -25.67 3.81
CA ILE A 364 -0.07 -24.31 4.13
C ILE A 364 0.40 -23.68 2.83
N GLN A 365 -0.12 -22.50 2.52
CA GLN A 365 0.20 -21.76 1.32
C GLN A 365 0.52 -20.31 1.67
N LEU A 366 1.64 -19.82 1.15
CA LEU A 366 1.94 -18.39 1.14
C LEU A 366 1.14 -17.77 -0.01
N LYS A 367 0.08 -17.03 0.33
CA LYS A 367 -0.91 -16.55 -0.64
C LYS A 367 -0.54 -15.19 -1.22
N ASP A 368 -0.14 -14.26 -0.36
CA ASP A 368 0.27 -12.92 -0.76
C ASP A 368 1.55 -12.53 -0.01
N LEU A 369 2.57 -12.16 -0.77
CA LEU A 369 3.71 -11.41 -0.27
C LEU A 369 3.42 -9.94 -0.55
N GLU A 370 3.18 -9.16 0.50
CA GLU A 370 3.00 -7.73 0.30
C GLU A 370 4.33 -7.12 -0.18
N GLN A 371 5.44 -7.49 0.49
CA GLN A 371 6.81 -7.04 0.22
C GLN A 371 7.83 -8.00 0.85
N GLY A 372 9.00 -8.15 0.25
CA GLY A 372 10.15 -8.85 0.87
C GLY A 372 10.10 -10.38 0.78
N VAL A 373 11.00 -11.04 1.52
CA VAL A 373 11.12 -12.51 1.57
C VAL A 373 10.53 -13.03 2.86
N VAL A 374 9.70 -14.06 2.77
CA VAL A 374 9.12 -14.74 3.93
C VAL A 374 9.35 -16.23 3.80
N ASP A 375 9.86 -16.79 4.88
CA ASP A 375 10.05 -18.21 5.05
C ASP A 375 9.23 -18.68 6.25
N ILE A 376 8.64 -19.88 6.14
CA ILE A 376 7.86 -20.50 7.20
C ILE A 376 8.45 -21.88 7.49
N ALA A 377 8.85 -22.10 8.73
CA ALA A 377 9.22 -23.41 9.24
C ALA A 377 8.02 -24.05 9.95
N VAL A 378 7.73 -25.32 9.64
CA VAL A 378 6.63 -26.08 10.22
C VAL A 378 7.21 -27.16 11.14
N ARG A 379 6.86 -27.11 12.43
CA ARG A 379 7.31 -28.08 13.44
C ARG A 379 6.16 -28.91 13.99
N ALA A 380 6.41 -30.20 14.16
CA ALA A 380 5.50 -31.13 14.82
C ALA A 380 5.42 -30.89 16.34
N PRO A 381 4.46 -31.51 17.06
CA PRO A 381 4.29 -31.32 18.50
C PRO A 381 5.51 -31.70 19.36
N ASP A 382 6.39 -32.56 18.84
CA ASP A 382 7.67 -32.96 19.44
C ASP A 382 8.82 -31.98 19.13
N GLY A 383 8.57 -30.93 18.33
CA GLY A 383 9.55 -29.95 17.89
C GLY A 383 10.29 -30.28 16.59
N GLN A 384 10.05 -31.47 16.00
CA GLN A 384 10.71 -31.88 14.77
C GLN A 384 10.30 -30.98 13.60
N LEU A 385 11.26 -30.48 12.82
CA LEU A 385 10.99 -29.76 11.58
C LEU A 385 10.42 -30.74 10.54
N ILE A 386 9.19 -30.50 10.09
CA ILE A 386 8.48 -31.37 9.14
C ILE A 386 8.23 -30.72 7.78
N GLY A 387 8.52 -29.43 7.64
CA GLY A 387 8.33 -28.69 6.39
C GLY A 387 8.92 -27.29 6.43
N THR A 388 9.20 -26.76 5.24
CA THR A 388 9.60 -25.37 5.00
C THR A 388 8.82 -24.82 3.81
N ILE A 389 8.42 -23.57 3.86
CA ILE A 389 7.69 -22.86 2.81
C ILE A 389 8.43 -21.56 2.55
N ASN A 390 8.65 -21.24 1.28
CA ASN A 390 9.36 -20.03 0.85
C ASN A 390 8.87 -19.60 -0.53
N ARG A 391 9.44 -18.55 -1.12
CA ARG A 391 9.02 -18.06 -2.44
C ARG A 391 9.17 -19.12 -3.55
N SER A 392 10.20 -19.96 -3.51
CA SER A 392 10.43 -21.02 -4.52
C SER A 392 9.52 -22.23 -4.34
N GLN A 393 9.08 -22.47 -3.10
CA GLN A 393 8.10 -23.49 -2.75
C GLN A 393 6.99 -22.84 -1.90
N PRO A 394 6.05 -22.13 -2.53
CA PRO A 394 5.06 -21.30 -1.82
C PRO A 394 3.93 -22.11 -1.19
N SER A 395 3.98 -23.44 -1.28
CA SER A 395 3.03 -24.33 -0.62
C SER A 395 3.70 -25.58 -0.09
N TRP A 396 3.18 -26.07 1.02
CA TRP A 396 3.58 -27.33 1.64
C TRP A 396 2.32 -28.06 2.09
N GLN A 397 2.34 -29.38 1.95
CA GLN A 397 1.26 -30.23 2.44
C GLN A 397 1.80 -31.51 3.05
N LYS A 398 1.16 -31.98 4.12
CA LYS A 398 1.50 -33.26 4.75
C LYS A 398 0.32 -33.85 5.51
N LYS A 399 0.24 -35.19 5.50
CA LYS A 399 -0.62 -35.93 6.43
C LYS A 399 0.02 -35.96 7.80
N LEU A 400 -0.68 -35.43 8.80
CA LEU A 400 -0.21 -35.30 10.17
C LEU A 400 -0.13 -36.67 10.84
N ILE A 401 1.04 -36.97 11.43
CA ILE A 401 1.29 -38.25 12.09
C ILE A 401 0.97 -38.23 13.59
N ASP A 402 0.87 -37.03 14.17
CA ASP A 402 0.61 -36.82 15.60
C ASP A 402 -0.62 -35.94 15.83
N THR A 403 -1.20 -36.07 17.01
CA THR A 403 -2.20 -35.13 17.51
C THR A 403 -1.50 -34.15 18.45
N GLY A 404 -1.70 -32.85 18.26
CA GLY A 404 -1.08 -31.87 19.13
C GLY A 404 -1.07 -30.46 18.57
N LYS A 405 -0.14 -29.65 19.07
CA LYS A 405 0.09 -28.29 18.62
C LYS A 405 1.26 -28.28 17.65
N TYR A 406 0.99 -27.88 16.42
CA TYR A 406 2.00 -27.65 15.41
C TYR A 406 2.45 -26.20 15.49
N GLU A 407 3.76 -25.97 15.45
CA GLU A 407 4.34 -24.63 15.47
C GLU A 407 4.67 -24.18 14.05
N LEU A 408 4.21 -22.98 13.71
CA LEU A 408 4.55 -22.30 12.46
C LEU A 408 5.43 -21.10 12.82
N GLU A 409 6.71 -21.16 12.49
CA GLU A 409 7.65 -20.06 12.71
C GLU A 409 7.85 -19.32 11.39
N VAL A 410 7.33 -18.09 11.33
CA VAL A 410 7.48 -17.17 10.20
C VAL A 410 8.66 -16.24 10.48
N PHE A 411 9.57 -16.14 9.52
CA PHE A 411 10.71 -15.24 9.59
C PHE A 411 10.95 -14.53 8.27
N SER A 412 11.59 -13.36 8.36
CA SER A 412 12.00 -12.59 7.20
C SER A 412 13.37 -11.97 7.47
N PRO A 413 14.40 -12.24 6.65
CA PRO A 413 15.70 -11.57 6.79
C PRO A 413 15.60 -10.07 6.46
N SER A 414 14.68 -9.71 5.57
CA SER A 414 14.53 -8.39 4.98
C SER A 414 13.41 -7.56 5.62
N GLY A 415 12.64 -8.17 6.53
CA GLY A 415 11.32 -7.66 6.89
C GLY A 415 10.29 -7.85 5.77
N ALA A 416 9.07 -8.22 6.13
CA ALA A 416 8.00 -8.49 5.16
C ALA A 416 6.62 -8.58 5.81
N GLY A 417 5.60 -8.12 5.07
CA GLY A 417 4.20 -8.48 5.31
C GLY A 417 3.85 -9.80 4.60
N TYR A 418 3.00 -10.62 5.23
CA TYR A 418 2.59 -11.91 4.67
C TYR A 418 1.11 -12.21 4.89
N VAL A 419 0.57 -13.05 3.99
CA VAL A 419 -0.68 -13.79 4.17
C VAL A 419 -0.40 -15.28 3.98
N MET A 420 -0.66 -16.06 5.02
CA MET A 420 -0.56 -17.51 5.04
C MET A 420 -1.96 -18.13 5.06
N GLY A 421 -2.32 -18.87 4.03
CA GLY A 421 -3.50 -19.72 4.01
C GLY A 421 -3.23 -21.07 4.64
N LEU A 422 -4.13 -21.52 5.49
CA LEU A 422 -4.07 -22.80 6.18
C LEU A 422 -5.31 -23.60 5.85
N GLN A 423 -5.16 -24.86 5.47
CA GLN A 423 -6.27 -25.79 5.29
C GLN A 423 -6.04 -27.07 6.08
N VAL A 424 -7.06 -27.57 6.77
CA VAL A 424 -7.04 -28.81 7.54
C VAL A 424 -8.26 -29.66 7.21
N PHE A 425 -8.06 -30.88 6.70
CA PHE A 425 -9.15 -31.79 6.33
C PHE A 425 -8.88 -33.26 6.65
#